data_AF-A0A955B3D6-F1
#
_entry.id   AF-A0A955B3D6-F1
#
_cell.length_a   1.000
_cell.length_b   1.000
_cell.length_c   1.000
_cell.angle_alpha   90.00
_cell.angle_beta   90.00
_cell.angle_gamma   90.00
#
_symmetry.space_group_name_H-M   'P 1'
#
loop_
_entity.id
_entity.type
_entity.pdbx_description
1 polymer ?
#
loop_
_entity_poly.entity_id
_entity_poly.type
_entity_poly.pdbx_seq_one_letter_code
_entity_poly.pdbx_strand_id
1 'polypeptide(L)'
;MQVRYSIRLGLVTAVALSYVATAVAQEKSVNPGINDSFQAPNVSSFVERFEKEGREVYDRREAIVAACEVKPGMLIADVGAGTGLFTRLFAEQVGPEGRVYAVDIARNFVDHVRDSSRAAGLNNVIGVVASGDSTNLPPNSVDVVFICDTYHH
;
A
#
# COMPACT_ATOMS: atom_id res chain seq x y z
N MET A 1 64.18 -38.78 -9.35
CA MET A 1 64.72 -37.57 -8.70
C MET A 1 64.06 -36.36 -9.34
N GLN A 2 63.49 -35.49 -8.51
CA GLN A 2 62.82 -34.21 -8.76
C GLN A 2 61.34 -34.19 -9.18
N VAL A 3 60.56 -33.71 -8.20
CA VAL A 3 59.15 -33.35 -8.16
C VAL A 3 58.95 -31.98 -8.80
N ARG A 4 57.84 -31.76 -9.51
CA ARG A 4 57.19 -30.42 -9.60
C ARG A 4 55.66 -30.55 -9.61
N TYR A 5 55.05 -30.25 -8.47
CA TYR A 5 53.66 -29.79 -8.36
C TYR A 5 53.62 -28.29 -8.73
N SER A 6 52.61 -27.83 -9.47
CA SER A 6 51.92 -26.58 -9.11
C SER A 6 50.63 -26.31 -9.89
N ILE A 7 49.53 -26.38 -9.13
CA ILE A 7 48.42 -25.43 -9.00
C ILE A 7 47.68 -25.03 -10.28
N ARG A 8 46.49 -25.62 -10.48
CA ARG A 8 45.38 -25.01 -11.23
C ARG A 8 44.81 -23.88 -10.39
N LEU A 9 44.99 -22.64 -10.82
CA LEU A 9 44.33 -21.47 -10.23
C LEU A 9 42.87 -21.46 -10.71
N GLY A 10 41.95 -21.98 -9.90
CA GLY A 10 40.53 -21.83 -10.13
C GLY A 10 40.13 -20.37 -9.92
N LEU A 11 39.63 -19.73 -10.97
CA LEU A 11 39.03 -18.41 -10.88
C LEU A 11 37.67 -18.55 -10.17
N VAL A 12 37.63 -18.39 -8.85
CA VAL A 12 36.38 -18.17 -8.13
C VAL A 12 36.05 -16.69 -8.30
N THR A 13 35.21 -16.36 -9.28
CA THR A 13 34.56 -15.05 -9.32
C THR A 13 33.57 -14.97 -8.16
N ALA A 14 34.02 -14.39 -7.05
CA ALA A 14 33.13 -13.89 -6.02
C ALA A 14 32.32 -12.73 -6.62
N VAL A 15 31.08 -13.01 -7.03
CA VAL A 15 30.11 -11.95 -7.30
C VAL A 15 29.64 -11.44 -5.95
N ALA A 16 30.42 -10.53 -5.37
CA ALA A 16 29.95 -9.65 -4.32
C ALA A 16 29.02 -8.63 -4.98
N LEU A 17 27.76 -9.00 -5.19
CA LEU A 17 26.75 -8.03 -5.60
C LEU A 17 26.44 -7.18 -4.37
N SER A 18 27.12 -6.04 -4.35
CA SER A 18 27.00 -4.95 -3.41
C SER A 18 25.55 -4.67 -3.03
N TYR A 19 25.25 -4.85 -1.74
CA TYR A 19 24.18 -4.14 -1.06
C TYR A 19 24.45 -2.64 -1.23
N VAL A 20 23.87 -2.01 -2.26
CA VAL A 20 23.91 -0.56 -2.37
C VAL A 20 22.91 -0.01 -1.38
N ALA A 21 23.46 0.75 -0.45
CA ALA A 21 22.82 1.41 0.68
C ALA A 21 21.63 2.27 0.25
N THR A 22 20.52 2.08 0.97
CA THR A 22 19.62 3.11 1.50
C THR A 22 19.53 4.42 0.73
N ALA A 23 18.52 4.54 -0.14
CA ALA A 23 17.97 5.83 -0.49
C ALA A 23 17.07 6.32 0.66
N VAL A 24 17.67 6.79 1.76
CA VAL A 24 16.96 7.63 2.73
C VAL A 24 17.13 9.07 2.25
N ALA A 25 16.28 9.46 1.32
CA ALA A 25 16.00 10.85 1.02
C ALA A 25 14.49 11.02 1.16
N GLN A 26 14.00 10.98 2.39
CA GLN A 26 12.66 11.45 2.69
C GLN A 26 12.72 12.97 2.65
N GLU A 27 12.15 13.56 1.60
CA GLU A 27 11.95 15.00 1.57
C GLU A 27 10.99 15.39 2.68
N LYS A 28 11.43 16.28 3.56
CA LYS A 28 10.58 16.92 4.55
C LYS A 28 9.53 17.74 3.78
N SER A 29 8.26 17.61 4.16
CA SER A 29 7.16 18.37 3.53
C SER A 29 7.52 19.85 3.36
N VAL A 30 7.33 20.35 2.14
CA VAL A 30 7.62 21.74 1.76
C VAL A 30 6.64 22.74 2.39
N ASN A 31 5.52 22.25 2.95
CA ASN A 31 4.56 23.06 3.71
C ASN A 31 4.15 22.34 5.01
N PRO A 32 4.88 22.58 6.12
CA PRO A 32 4.59 21.95 7.41
C PRO A 32 3.14 22.20 7.86
N GLY A 33 2.47 21.16 8.36
CA GLY A 33 1.11 21.24 8.90
C GLY A 33 -0.03 21.08 7.88
N ILE A 34 0.26 21.08 6.58
CA ILE A 34 -0.77 20.93 5.53
C ILE A 34 -1.55 19.61 5.64
N ASN A 35 -0.95 18.58 6.26
CA ASN A 35 -1.53 17.25 6.39
C ASN A 35 -2.00 16.91 7.82
N ASP A 36 -2.01 17.87 8.75
CA ASP A 36 -2.37 17.61 10.15
C ASP A 36 -3.80 17.07 10.30
N SER A 37 -4.71 17.47 9.41
CA SER A 37 -6.09 16.96 9.38
C SER A 37 -6.18 15.44 9.13
N PHE A 38 -5.15 14.83 8.55
CA PHE A 38 -5.09 13.40 8.27
C PHE A 38 -4.54 12.59 9.44
N GLN A 39 -3.91 13.21 10.45
CA GLN A 39 -3.38 12.46 11.61
C GLN A 39 -4.48 12.10 12.62
N ALA A 40 -5.46 12.98 12.79
CA ALA A 40 -6.61 12.80 13.69
C ALA A 40 -7.93 13.17 12.98
N PRO A 41 -8.33 12.40 11.95
CA PRO A 41 -9.41 12.79 11.07
C PRO A 41 -10.77 12.66 11.75
N ASN A 42 -11.66 13.62 11.48
CA ASN A 42 -13.09 13.43 11.64
C ASN A 42 -13.61 12.62 10.45
N VAL A 43 -13.73 11.31 10.62
CA VAL A 43 -13.98 10.39 9.50
C VAL A 43 -15.27 10.73 8.74
N SER A 44 -16.36 11.08 9.43
CA SER A 44 -17.63 11.41 8.77
C SER A 44 -17.51 12.61 7.83
N SER A 45 -16.78 13.66 8.24
CA SER A 45 -16.53 14.82 7.37
C SER A 45 -15.73 14.46 6.12
N PHE A 46 -14.82 13.48 6.23
CA PHE A 46 -14.06 12.98 5.11
C PHE A 46 -14.89 12.08 4.19
N VAL A 47 -15.80 11.25 4.73
CA VAL A 47 -16.77 10.49 3.92
C VAL A 47 -17.61 11.45 3.07
N GLU A 48 -18.18 12.49 3.69
CA GLU A 48 -18.97 13.51 2.97
C GLU A 48 -18.17 14.26 1.90
N ARG A 49 -16.85 14.37 2.07
CA ARG A 49 -15.96 15.06 1.12
C ARG A 49 -15.46 14.15 0.01
N PHE A 50 -15.06 12.93 0.34
CA PHE A 50 -14.37 12.00 -0.57
C PHE A 50 -15.35 11.14 -1.36
N GLU A 51 -16.50 10.82 -0.77
CA GLU A 51 -17.51 9.95 -1.36
C GLU A 51 -18.73 10.75 -1.83
N LYS A 52 -18.46 11.82 -2.59
CA LYS A 52 -19.45 12.79 -3.02
C LYS A 52 -19.61 12.81 -4.54
N GLU A 53 -20.86 12.73 -5.00
CA GLU A 53 -21.23 12.95 -6.41
C GLU A 53 -20.72 14.31 -6.93
N GLY A 54 -20.15 14.29 -8.13
CA GLY A 54 -19.50 15.44 -8.76
C GLY A 54 -18.01 15.56 -8.42
N ARG A 55 -17.48 14.72 -7.52
CA ARG A 55 -16.04 14.55 -7.36
C ARG A 55 -15.58 13.53 -8.38
N GLU A 56 -14.74 13.94 -9.32
CA GLU A 56 -14.33 13.09 -10.45
C GLU A 56 -13.82 11.70 -10.04
N VAL A 57 -12.97 11.62 -9.02
CA VAL A 57 -12.47 10.33 -8.49
C VAL A 57 -13.61 9.44 -7.97
N TYR A 58 -14.61 10.03 -7.31
CA TYR A 58 -15.78 9.28 -6.85
C TYR A 58 -16.64 8.85 -8.05
N ASP A 59 -16.94 9.76 -8.96
CA ASP A 59 -17.80 9.51 -10.13
C ASP A 59 -17.18 8.46 -11.08
N ARG A 60 -15.85 8.37 -11.13
CA ARG A 60 -15.09 7.45 -11.99
C ARG A 60 -14.57 6.21 -11.26
N ARG A 61 -14.89 6.01 -9.98
CA ARG A 61 -14.32 4.96 -9.12
C ARG A 61 -14.36 3.56 -9.74
N GLU A 62 -15.47 3.18 -10.38
CA GLU A 62 -15.61 1.87 -11.03
C GLU A 62 -14.65 1.70 -12.22
N ALA A 63 -14.50 2.76 -13.02
CA ALA A 63 -13.58 2.76 -14.16
C ALA A 63 -12.12 2.72 -13.69
N ILE A 64 -11.80 3.41 -12.59
CA ILE A 64 -10.47 3.36 -11.96
C ILE A 64 -10.17 1.94 -11.48
N VAL A 65 -11.08 1.30 -10.74
CA VAL A 65 -10.91 -0.07 -10.25
C VAL A 65 -10.76 -1.07 -11.40
N ALA A 66 -11.58 -0.93 -12.45
CA ALA A 66 -11.48 -1.77 -13.65
C ALA A 66 -10.12 -1.62 -14.35
N ALA A 67 -9.58 -0.40 -14.44
CA ALA A 67 -8.29 -0.13 -15.06
C ALA A 67 -7.09 -0.71 -14.27
N CYS A 68 -7.26 -0.99 -12.98
CA CYS A 68 -6.24 -1.69 -12.19
C CYS A 68 -6.13 -3.18 -12.53
N GLU A 69 -7.09 -3.73 -13.29
CA GLU A 69 -7.11 -5.11 -13.77
C GLU A 69 -6.96 -6.19 -12.69
N VAL A 70 -7.30 -5.86 -11.43
CA VAL A 70 -7.22 -6.75 -10.27
C VAL A 70 -8.02 -8.03 -10.52
N LYS A 71 -7.44 -9.17 -10.18
CA LYS A 71 -8.03 -10.49 -10.40
C LYS A 71 -8.47 -11.13 -9.08
N PRO A 72 -9.46 -12.05 -9.12
CA PRO A 72 -9.80 -12.86 -7.97
C PRO A 72 -8.57 -13.57 -7.38
N GLY A 73 -8.47 -13.59 -6.05
CA GLY A 73 -7.36 -14.19 -5.30
C GLY A 73 -6.14 -13.29 -5.10
N MET A 74 -6.07 -12.12 -5.73
CA MET A 74 -4.93 -11.20 -5.55
C MET A 74 -4.91 -10.57 -4.15
N LEU A 75 -3.70 -10.22 -3.73
CA LEU A 75 -3.40 -9.45 -2.53
C LEU A 75 -3.10 -8.00 -2.94
N ILE A 76 -3.88 -7.04 -2.48
CA ILE A 76 -3.72 -5.62 -2.85
C ILE A 76 -3.55 -4.74 -1.61
N ALA A 77 -2.64 -3.77 -1.69
CA ALA A 77 -2.53 -2.69 -0.71
C ALA A 77 -3.19 -1.42 -1.24
N ASP A 78 -4.19 -0.90 -0.52
CA ASP A 78 -4.75 0.43 -0.70
C ASP A 78 -4.02 1.38 0.26
N VAL A 79 -3.04 2.13 -0.24
CA VAL A 79 -2.16 2.99 0.58
C VAL A 79 -2.71 4.40 0.65
N GLY A 80 -2.94 4.87 1.89
CA GLY A 80 -3.75 6.04 2.18
C GLY A 80 -5.23 5.76 1.95
N ALA A 81 -5.70 4.63 2.48
CA ALA A 81 -7.06 4.12 2.24
C ALA A 81 -8.17 5.11 2.63
N GLY A 82 -7.91 6.03 3.57
CA GLY A 82 -8.83 7.08 3.97
C GLY A 82 -10.18 6.51 4.42
N THR A 83 -11.27 6.91 3.73
CA THR A 83 -12.63 6.44 4.04
C THR A 83 -12.89 5.01 3.58
N GLY A 84 -11.97 4.41 2.82
CA GLY A 84 -12.04 3.04 2.30
C GLY A 84 -12.89 2.88 1.04
N LEU A 85 -13.13 3.97 0.30
CA LEU A 85 -13.87 3.94 -0.97
C LEU A 85 -13.36 2.84 -1.90
N PHE A 86 -12.05 2.87 -2.20
CA PHE A 86 -11.43 1.89 -3.08
C PHE A 86 -11.19 0.55 -2.40
N THR A 87 -10.85 0.54 -1.11
CA THR A 87 -10.72 -0.70 -0.33
C THR A 87 -11.92 -1.63 -0.52
N ARG A 88 -13.15 -1.12 -0.41
CA ARG A 88 -14.38 -1.94 -0.52
C ARG A 88 -14.58 -2.46 -1.95
N LEU A 89 -14.35 -1.62 -2.96
CA LEU A 89 -14.45 -2.03 -4.37
C LEU A 89 -13.42 -3.11 -4.72
N PHE A 90 -12.19 -2.97 -4.23
CA PHE A 90 -11.17 -4.00 -4.42
C PHE A 90 -11.49 -5.28 -3.66
N ALA A 91 -12.11 -5.19 -2.48
CA ALA A 91 -12.50 -6.35 -1.67
C ALA A 91 -13.55 -7.20 -2.39
N GLU A 92 -14.48 -6.57 -3.10
CA GLU A 92 -15.40 -7.26 -4.00
C GLU A 92 -14.65 -7.90 -5.19
N GLN A 93 -13.77 -7.14 -5.85
CA GLN A 93 -13.05 -7.57 -7.06
C GLN A 93 -12.09 -8.76 -6.82
N VAL A 94 -11.34 -8.76 -5.72
CA VAL A 94 -10.42 -9.86 -5.38
C VAL A 94 -11.16 -11.09 -4.85
N GLY A 95 -12.42 -10.95 -4.44
CA GLY A 95 -13.24 -12.04 -3.93
C GLY A 95 -12.73 -12.66 -2.61
N PRO A 96 -13.38 -13.72 -2.13
CA PRO A 96 -13.16 -14.28 -0.79
C PRO A 96 -11.76 -14.89 -0.59
N GLU A 97 -11.12 -15.36 -1.66
CA GLU A 97 -9.77 -15.92 -1.63
C GLU A 97 -8.68 -14.85 -1.69
N GLY A 98 -9.03 -13.62 -2.08
CA GLY A 98 -8.11 -12.50 -2.13
C GLY A 98 -8.06 -11.72 -0.81
N ARG A 99 -7.30 -10.63 -0.81
CA ARG A 99 -7.18 -9.76 0.37
C ARG A 99 -6.89 -8.32 0.01
N VAL A 100 -7.49 -7.40 0.74
CA VAL A 100 -7.16 -5.97 0.68
C VAL A 100 -6.55 -5.52 1.99
N TYR A 101 -5.36 -4.95 1.92
CA TYR A 101 -4.72 -4.26 3.03
C TYR A 101 -5.08 -2.77 2.95
N ALA A 102 -5.96 -2.31 3.84
CA ALA A 102 -6.30 -0.90 3.99
C ALA A 102 -5.23 -0.24 4.86
N VAL A 103 -4.27 0.42 4.22
CA VAL A 103 -3.10 1.01 4.86
C VAL A 103 -3.34 2.51 5.02
N ASP A 104 -3.29 3.02 6.26
CA ASP A 104 -3.40 4.45 6.51
C ASP A 104 -2.59 4.86 7.76
N ILE A 105 -2.12 6.10 7.81
CA ILE A 105 -1.40 6.63 8.99
C ILE A 105 -2.37 6.86 10.16
N ALA A 106 -3.63 7.14 9.86
CA ALA A 106 -4.65 7.46 10.85
C ALA A 106 -5.37 6.20 11.33
N ARG A 107 -5.21 5.86 12.61
CA ARG A 107 -5.96 4.76 13.23
C ARG A 107 -7.48 4.89 13.04
N ASN A 108 -8.01 6.12 13.10
CA ASN A 108 -9.43 6.39 12.92
C ASN A 108 -9.95 5.94 11.55
N PHE A 109 -9.18 6.16 10.48
CA PHE A 109 -9.51 5.65 9.14
C PHE A 109 -9.42 4.14 9.09
N VAL A 110 -8.34 3.55 9.59
CA VAL A 110 -8.16 2.09 9.60
C VAL A 110 -9.30 1.37 10.32
N ASP A 111 -9.69 1.84 11.50
CA ASP A 111 -10.80 1.27 12.26
C ASP A 111 -12.14 1.45 11.52
N HIS A 112 -12.39 2.63 10.95
CA HIS A 112 -13.59 2.88 10.15
C HIS A 112 -13.70 1.93 8.95
N VAL A 113 -12.62 1.78 8.18
CA VAL A 113 -12.63 0.93 6.97
C VAL A 113 -12.84 -0.53 7.33
N ARG A 114 -12.20 -1.03 8.39
CA ARG A 114 -12.44 -2.40 8.89
C ARG A 114 -13.89 -2.60 9.29
N ASP A 115 -14.47 -1.64 10.02
CA ASP A 115 -15.82 -1.76 10.55
C ASP A 115 -16.89 -1.60 9.46
N SER A 116 -16.71 -0.66 8.53
CA SER A 116 -17.64 -0.48 7.41
C SER A 116 -17.57 -1.62 6.41
N SER A 117 -16.38 -2.18 6.13
CA SER A 117 -16.21 -3.37 5.28
C SER A 117 -16.89 -4.60 5.90
N ARG A 118 -16.68 -4.86 7.20
CA ARG A 118 -17.35 -5.96 7.90
C ARG A 118 -18.87 -5.80 7.88
N ALA A 119 -19.38 -4.59 8.09
CA ALA A 119 -20.82 -4.32 8.03
C ALA A 119 -21.40 -4.57 6.63
N ALA A 120 -20.60 -4.38 5.57
CA ALA A 120 -20.95 -4.71 4.19
C ALA A 120 -20.76 -6.21 3.85
N GLY A 121 -20.34 -7.05 4.80
CA GLY A 121 -20.08 -8.48 4.57
C GLY A 121 -18.72 -8.80 3.94
N LEU A 122 -17.86 -7.80 3.80
CA LEU A 122 -16.51 -7.94 3.24
C LEU A 122 -15.53 -8.36 4.34
N ASN A 123 -15.28 -9.66 4.44
CA ASN A 123 -14.43 -10.26 5.47
C ASN A 123 -12.95 -10.41 5.07
N ASN A 124 -12.59 -9.95 3.87
CA ASN A 124 -11.27 -10.05 3.26
C ASN A 124 -10.49 -8.71 3.31
N VAL A 125 -10.86 -7.79 4.20
CA VAL A 125 -10.16 -6.52 4.44
C VAL A 125 -9.35 -6.59 5.73
N ILE A 126 -8.05 -6.28 5.65
CA ILE A 126 -7.14 -6.13 6.79
C ILE A 126 -6.75 -4.66 6.92
N GLY A 127 -7.01 -4.07 8.08
CA GLY A 127 -6.53 -2.74 8.42
C GLY A 127 -5.07 -2.73 8.88
N VAL A 128 -4.26 -1.80 8.37
CA VAL A 128 -2.86 -1.63 8.74
C VAL A 128 -2.59 -0.16 9.05
N VAL A 129 -2.16 0.12 10.28
CA VAL A 129 -1.72 1.48 10.67
C VAL A 129 -0.27 1.66 10.25
N ALA A 130 -0.05 2.55 9.29
CA ALA A 130 1.27 2.91 8.76
C ALA A 130 2.02 3.88 9.69
N SER A 131 3.33 4.02 9.48
CA SER A 131 4.10 5.19 9.94
C SER A 131 4.31 6.16 8.78
N GLY A 132 4.83 7.36 9.05
CA GLY A 132 5.09 8.36 8.02
C GLY A 132 6.13 7.95 6.96
N ASP A 133 6.83 6.84 7.15
CA ASP A 133 7.91 6.34 6.30
C ASP A 133 7.77 4.85 5.94
N SER A 134 6.72 4.18 6.39
CA SER A 134 6.53 2.74 6.18
C SER A 134 5.06 2.36 6.16
N THR A 135 4.68 1.51 5.20
CA THR A 135 3.35 0.88 5.12
C THR A 135 3.11 -0.15 6.22
N ASN A 136 4.19 -0.59 6.90
CA ASN A 136 4.20 -1.70 7.86
C ASN A 136 3.75 -3.05 7.26
N LEU A 137 3.74 -3.17 5.93
CA LEU A 137 3.54 -4.44 5.24
C LEU A 137 4.86 -5.22 5.14
N PRO A 138 4.82 -6.56 5.24
CA PRO A 138 6.00 -7.38 4.97
C PRO A 138 6.50 -7.20 3.53
N PRO A 139 7.80 -7.39 3.26
CA PRO A 139 8.31 -7.37 1.90
C PRO A 139 7.66 -8.48 1.06
N ASN A 140 7.40 -8.19 -0.23
CA ASN A 140 6.80 -9.13 -1.19
C ASN A 140 5.44 -9.71 -0.75
N SER A 141 4.63 -8.96 0.00
CA SER A 141 3.36 -9.45 0.55
C SER A 141 2.11 -9.10 -0.27
N VAL A 142 2.24 -8.35 -1.36
CA VAL A 142 1.11 -7.91 -2.21
C VAL A 142 1.47 -8.02 -3.69
N ASP A 143 0.45 -8.30 -4.50
CA ASP A 143 0.54 -8.35 -5.96
C ASP A 143 0.37 -6.96 -6.59
N VAL A 144 -0.45 -6.11 -5.94
CA VAL A 144 -0.79 -4.77 -6.43
C VAL A 144 -0.69 -3.75 -5.29
N VAL A 145 -0.15 -2.57 -5.60
CA VAL A 145 -0.22 -1.39 -4.73
C VAL A 145 -1.04 -0.33 -5.46
N PHE A 146 -2.09 0.14 -4.80
CA PHE A 146 -2.93 1.23 -5.26
C PHE A 146 -2.72 2.46 -4.38
N ILE A 147 -2.60 3.62 -5.01
CA ILE A 147 -2.47 4.93 -4.36
C ILE A 147 -3.35 5.90 -5.13
N CYS A 148 -4.26 6.58 -4.44
CA CYS A 148 -5.13 7.60 -5.02
C CYS A 148 -5.15 8.84 -4.15
N ASP A 149 -4.77 9.99 -4.73
CA ASP A 149 -4.73 11.30 -4.05
C ASP A 149 -4.00 11.31 -2.69
N THR A 150 -3.06 10.39 -2.46
CA THR A 150 -2.34 10.27 -1.18
C THR A 150 -0.85 10.61 -1.29
N TYR A 151 -0.23 10.44 -2.46
CA TYR A 151 1.23 10.53 -2.63
C TYR A 151 1.85 11.87 -2.19
N HIS A 152 1.05 12.95 -2.14
CA HIS A 152 1.51 14.28 -1.77
C HIS A 152 1.34 14.61 -0.27
N HIS A 153 0.96 13.62 0.55
CA HIS A 153 0.69 13.76 1.98
C HIS A 153 1.83 13.26 2.89
#